data_AF-A0A956DXA4-F1
#
_entry.id   AF-A0A956DXA4-F1
#
_cell.length_a   1.000
_cell.length_b   1.000
_cell.length_c   1.000
_cell.angle_alpha   90.00
_cell.angle_beta   90.00
_cell.angle_gamma   90.00
#
_symmetry.space_group_name_H-M   'P 1'
#
loop_
_entity.id
_entity.type
_entity.pdbx_description
1 polymer ?
#
loop_
_entity_poly.entity_id
_entity_poly.type
_entity_poly.pdbx_seq_one_letter_code
_entity_poly.pdbx_strand_id
1 'polypeptide(L)' 'MRVVSRQSLGPKSALVLVEVDDQRLLLGVTSGSIRTLHHWGTIGETEALDEV' A
#
# COMPACT_ATOMS: atom_id res chain seq x y z
N MET A 1 10.42 4.52 -6.76
CA MET A 1 8.95 4.54 -6.61
C MET A 1 8.28 3.78 -7.75
N ARG A 2 7.44 2.79 -7.43
CA ARG A 2 6.71 1.94 -8.39
C ARG A 2 5.30 1.62 -7.88
N VAL A 3 4.31 1.57 -8.78
CA VAL A 3 2.98 1.01 -8.47
C VAL A 3 3.03 -0.51 -8.63
N VAL A 4 2.68 -1.25 -7.58
CA VAL A 4 2.67 -2.72 -7.57
C VAL A 4 1.31 -3.26 -7.97
N SER A 5 0.26 -2.71 -7.36
CA SER A 5 -1.11 -3.17 -7.56
C SER A 5 -2.09 -2.02 -7.41
N ARG A 6 -3.23 -2.14 -8.10
CA ARG A 6 -4.35 -1.21 -7.99
C ARG A 6 -5.64 -2.02 -7.95
N GLN A 7 -6.44 -1.78 -6.92
CA GLN A 7 -7.77 -2.36 -6.78
C GLN A 7 -8.81 -1.24 -6.82
N SER A 8 -9.74 -1.31 -7.78
CA SER A 8 -10.87 -0.38 -7.83
C SER A 8 -11.85 -0.69 -6.69
N LEU A 9 -12.26 0.33 -5.95
CA LEU A 9 -13.32 0.23 -4.93
C LEU A 9 -14.63 0.88 -5.40
N GLY A 10 -14.66 1.43 -6.60
CA GLY A 10 -15.82 2.13 -7.15
C GLY A 10 -15.45 3.20 -8.19
N PRO A 11 -16.42 4.00 -8.66
CA PRO A 11 -16.26 4.94 -9.77
C PRO A 11 -15.18 6.01 -9.57
N LYS A 12 -14.80 6.26 -8.31
CA LYS A 12 -13.95 7.38 -7.91
C LYS A 12 -12.98 7.04 -6.79
N SER A 13 -12.82 5.75 -6.49
CA SER A 13 -12.02 5.27 -5.36
C SER A 13 -11.22 4.04 -5.73
N ALA A 14 -9.98 3.98 -5.28
CA ALA A 14 -9.12 2.82 -5.47
C ALA A 14 -8.15 2.67 -4.29
N LEU A 15 -7.75 1.43 -4.04
CA LEU A 15 -6.55 1.11 -3.26
C LEU A 15 -5.38 0.98 -4.23
N VAL A 16 -4.26 1.59 -3.88
CA VAL A 16 -3.01 1.52 -4.66
C VAL A 16 -1.89 1.08 -3.74
N LEU A 17 -1.27 -0.04 -4.05
CA LEU A 17 -0.05 -0.48 -3.38
C LEU A 17 1.15 0.08 -4.14
N VAL A 18 1.98 0.85 -3.46
CA VAL A 18 3.20 1.43 -4.02
C VAL A 18 4.43 0.99 -3.24
N GLU A 19 5.53 0.83 -3.95
CA GLU A 19 6.85 0.57 -3.38
C GLU A 19 7.71 1.83 -3.52
N VAL A 20 8.22 2.32 -2.41
CA VAL A 20 9.07 3.52 -2.31
C VAL A 20 10.18 3.23 -1.31
N ASP A 21 11.44 3.39 -1.71
CA ASP A 21 12.63 3.26 -0.87
C ASP A 21 12.60 2.00 0.03
N ASP A 22 12.38 0.86 -0.62
CA ASP A 22 12.23 -0.46 0.00
C ASP A 22 11.07 -0.57 1.00
N GLN A 23 10.08 0.33 0.99
CA GLN A 23 8.87 0.25 1.82
C GLN A 23 7.64 0.00 0.96
N ARG A 24 6.65 -0.71 1.51
CA ARG A 24 5.34 -0.92 0.89
C ARG A 24 4.29 -0.02 1.54
N LEU A 25 3.72 0.88 0.76
CA LEU A 25 2.67 1.79 1.20
C LEU A 25 1.35 1.43 0.53
N LEU A 26 0.30 1.25 1.33
CA LEU A 26 -1.06 1.13 0.82
C LEU A 26 -1.73 2.50 0.87
N LEU A 27 -2.11 3.00 -0.30
CA LEU A 27 -2.75 4.29 -0.47
C LEU A 27 -4.24 4.12 -0.77
N GLY A 28 -5.07 4.89 -0.08
CA GLY A 28 -6.46 5.14 -0.45
C GLY A 28 -6.52 6.37 -1.34
N VAL A 29 -7.00 6.19 -2.57
CA VAL A 29 -7.14 7.26 -3.57
C VAL A 29 -8.62 7.52 -3.79
N THR A 30 -9.04 8.78 -3.70
CA THR A 30 -10.36 9.26 -4.10
C THR A 30 -10.22 10.38 -5.13
N SER A 31 -11.33 10.87 -5.69
CA SER A 31 -11.30 12.02 -6.63
C SER A 31 -10.74 13.32 -6.04
N GLY A 32 -10.68 13.48 -4.71
CA GLY A 32 -10.23 14.71 -4.06
C GLY A 32 -9.06 14.54 -3.10
N SER A 33 -8.61 13.30 -2.86
CA SER A 33 -7.58 13.05 -1.86
C SER A 33 -6.82 11.76 -2.11
N ILE A 34 -5.57 11.76 -1.67
CA ILE A 34 -4.75 10.57 -1.51
C ILE A 34 -4.38 10.51 -0.03
N ARG A 35 -4.61 9.36 0.60
CA ARG A 35 -4.22 9.13 2.00
C ARG A 35 -3.43 7.85 2.09
N THR A 36 -2.33 7.86 2.81
CA THR A 36 -1.69 6.60 3.20
C THR A 36 -2.52 5.91 4.27
N LEU A 37 -2.84 4.64 4.04
CA LEU A 37 -3.64 3.80 4.93
C LEU A 37 -2.75 2.92 5.80
N HIS A 38 -1.73 2.29 5.19
CA HIS A 38 -0.79 1.41 5.89
C HIS A 38 0.62 1.53 5.35
N HIS A 39 1.58 1.40 6.26
CA HIS A 39 3.01 1.27 5.96
C HIS A 39 3.40 -0.14 6.39
N TRP A 40 3.68 -1.00 5.42
CA TRP A 40 4.52 -2.16 5.68
C TRP A 40 5.96 -1.65 5.65
N GLY A 41 6.75 -2.02 6.65
CA GLY A 41 8.15 -1.61 6.77
C GLY A 41 9.01 -2.10 5.60
N THR A 42 10.31 -2.22 5.84
CA THR A 42 11.25 -2.63 4.80
C THR A 42 10.84 -3.96 4.17
N ILE A 43 10.70 -3.98 2.84
CA ILE A 43 10.42 -5.14 1.99
C ILE A 43 11.69 -5.99 1.99
N GLY A 44 11.84 -6.77 3.06
CA GLY A 44 13.05 -7.52 3.37
C GLY A 44 13.01 -8.15 4.75
N GLU A 45 12.26 -7.55 5.69
CA GLU A 45 11.93 -8.13 6.99
C GLU A 45 10.61 -8.91 6.88
N THR A 46 10.65 -10.05 6.19
CA THR A 46 9.68 -11.13 6.47
C THR A 46 10.36 -12.11 7.42
N GLU A 47 10.62 -11.65 8.64
CA GLU A 47 10.96 -12.54 9.77
C GLU A 47 9.89 -12.35 10.86
N ALA A 48 9.29 -13.48 11.24
CA ALA A 48 8.51 -13.72 12.46
C ALA A 48 7.21 -12.92 12.67
N LEU A 49 6.14 -13.37 12.01
CA LEU A 49 4.85 -13.50 12.70
C LEU A 49 4.43 -14.98 12.64
N ASP A 50 5.28 -15.84 13.21
CA ASP A 50 4.89 -17.19 13.60
C ASP A 50 4.09 -17.09 14.91
N GLU A 51 2.82 -17.48 14.80
CA GLU A 51 2.05 -18.35 15.70
C GLU A 51 2.16 -18.14 17.23
N VAL A 52 1.03 -17.79 17.86
CA VAL A 52 0.73 -18.01 19.30
C VAL A 52 -0.39 -19.02 19.46
#